data_AF-A0A3M1DRL5-F1
#
_entry.id   AF-A0A3M1DRL5-F1
#
_cell.length_a   1.000
_cell.length_b   1.000
_cell.length_c   1.000
_cell.angle_alpha   90.00
_cell.angle_beta   90.00
_cell.angle_gamma   90.00
#
_symmetry.space_group_name_H-M   'P 1'
#
loop_
_entity.id
_entity.type
_entity.pdbx_description
1 polymer ?
#
loop_
_entity_poly.entity_id
_entity_poly.type
_entity_poly.pdbx_seq_one_letter_code
_entity_poly.pdbx_strand_id
1 'polypeptide(L)'
;RWLALPLLLLVPLLAGALYLGLGTPAALLEQSGGGPGAMDIEAMVDGLAARLEQAPDDAEGWAMLGRSYMVLKRYPEAASAFGRLRELVGDDPRVLVRLADALAMTHQRVSGQPARLLRQALKQDPENVEALWMLGMAEAEKGRYRQALDYWQKAEGLLEEEPQARAELQGLIRDARARLGMAQADQKPQQDTPEPGARKETGTAAIPVEVSLDPALKGAAPADAALFILARAVDGPPMPLAVVRRKVSDLPLTVRLDDSLAMMPQMRISAFPRVRVEARISLSGQAKPGPGDLQARPVEVDTGAPAPVRLLIDQRLP
;
A
#
# COMPACT_ATOMS: atom_id res chain seq x y z
N ARG A 1 52.76 -53.29 -9.90
CA ARG A 1 51.89 -52.66 -8.86
C ARG A 1 52.61 -51.58 -8.04
N TRP A 2 53.95 -51.57 -7.93
CA TRP A 2 54.71 -50.58 -7.14
C TRP A 2 54.92 -49.21 -7.82
N LEU A 3 54.64 -49.08 -9.13
CA LEU A 3 54.77 -47.82 -9.88
C LEU A 3 53.52 -46.91 -9.77
N ALA A 4 52.39 -47.39 -9.26
CA ALA A 4 51.16 -46.61 -9.16
C ALA A 4 51.19 -45.59 -8.02
N LEU A 5 51.86 -45.90 -6.91
CA LEU A 5 51.98 -45.00 -5.75
C LEU A 5 52.80 -43.72 -6.03
N PRO A 6 53.99 -43.78 -6.65
CA PRO A 6 54.74 -42.55 -6.93
C PRO A 6 54.02 -41.68 -7.95
N LEU A 7 53.33 -42.27 -8.93
CA LEU A 7 52.57 -41.52 -9.93
C LEU A 7 51.39 -40.75 -9.32
N LEU A 8 50.71 -41.33 -8.32
CA LEU A 8 49.58 -40.70 -7.63
C LEU A 8 49.99 -39.45 -6.83
N LEU A 9 51.25 -39.39 -6.35
CA LEU A 9 51.80 -38.21 -5.67
C LEU A 9 52.47 -37.24 -6.64
N LEU A 10 53.11 -37.74 -7.70
CA LEU A 10 53.82 -36.90 -8.66
C LEU A 10 52.87 -36.02 -9.47
N VAL A 11 51.71 -36.54 -9.88
CA VAL A 11 50.72 -35.79 -10.66
C VAL A 11 50.18 -34.55 -9.92
N PRO A 12 49.67 -34.63 -8.68
CA PRO A 12 49.19 -33.45 -7.96
C PRO A 12 50.33 -32.48 -7.60
N LEU A 13 51.53 -32.97 -7.31
CA LEU A 13 52.70 -32.10 -7.07
C LEU A 13 53.11 -31.34 -8.33
N LEU A 14 53.15 -32.02 -9.48
CA LEU A 14 53.47 -31.40 -10.76
C LEU A 14 52.36 -30.43 -11.19
N ALA A 15 51.10 -30.78 -10.97
CA ALA A 15 49.97 -29.88 -11.21
C ALA A 15 50.04 -28.63 -10.33
N GLY A 16 50.39 -28.78 -9.04
CA GLY A 16 50.60 -27.66 -8.13
C GLY A 16 51.78 -26.78 -8.55
N ALA A 17 52.91 -27.38 -8.95
CA ALA A 17 54.08 -26.64 -9.43
C ALA A 17 53.81 -25.89 -10.74
N LEU A 18 53.11 -26.53 -11.68
CA LEU A 18 52.66 -25.88 -12.92
C LEU A 18 51.65 -24.77 -12.62
N TYR A 19 50.74 -24.96 -11.66
CA TYR A 19 49.79 -23.93 -11.24
C TYR A 19 50.48 -22.72 -10.60
N LEU A 20 51.54 -22.93 -9.82
CA LEU A 20 52.31 -21.83 -9.24
C LEU A 20 53.22 -21.12 -10.26
N GLY A 21 53.71 -21.83 -11.28
CA GLY A 21 54.59 -21.26 -12.31
C GLY A 21 53.87 -20.61 -13.49
N LEU A 22 52.72 -21.16 -13.91
CA LEU A 22 51.93 -20.72 -15.07
C LEU A 22 50.60 -20.05 -14.68
N GLY A 23 50.12 -20.28 -13.46
CA GLY A 23 48.87 -19.70 -12.95
C GLY A 23 49.10 -18.41 -12.16
N THR A 24 48.00 -17.75 -11.82
CA THR A 24 47.97 -16.53 -10.99
C THR A 24 47.35 -16.86 -9.62
N PRO A 25 48.10 -17.47 -8.68
CA PRO A 25 47.59 -17.77 -7.35
C PRO A 25 47.16 -16.48 -6.59
N ALA A 26 47.71 -15.33 -6.97
CA ALA A 26 47.28 -14.02 -6.49
C ALA A 26 45.82 -13.69 -6.84
N ALA A 27 45.28 -14.17 -7.96
CA ALA A 27 43.89 -13.91 -8.35
C ALA A 27 42.87 -14.62 -7.42
N LEU A 28 43.26 -15.76 -6.81
CA LEU A 28 42.46 -16.42 -5.77
C LEU A 28 42.48 -15.65 -4.44
N LEU A 29 43.60 -14.98 -4.14
CA LEU A 29 43.74 -14.11 -2.97
C LEU A 29 43.01 -12.76 -3.18
N GLU A 30 42.99 -12.22 -4.40
CA GLU A 30 42.18 -11.05 -4.77
C GLU A 30 40.67 -11.34 -4.70
N GLN A 31 40.21 -12.52 -5.10
CA GLN A 31 38.80 -12.93 -4.92
C GLN A 31 38.40 -13.10 -3.45
N SER A 32 39.36 -13.13 -2.52
CA SER A 32 39.10 -13.21 -1.08
C SER A 32 38.97 -11.83 -0.42
N GLY A 33 39.27 -10.75 -1.14
CA GLY A 33 38.93 -9.38 -0.76
C GLY A 33 37.61 -8.98 -1.42
N GLY A 34 36.51 -9.01 -0.66
CA GLY A 34 35.22 -8.57 -1.15
C GLY A 34 35.30 -7.22 -1.85
N GLY A 35 34.47 -7.02 -2.90
CA GLY A 35 34.38 -5.74 -3.59
C GLY A 35 34.21 -4.56 -2.62
N PRO A 36 34.48 -3.33 -3.06
CA PRO A 36 34.52 -2.16 -2.19
C PRO A 36 33.33 -2.18 -1.22
N GLY A 37 33.63 -2.11 0.08
CA GLY A 37 32.61 -2.15 1.10
C GLY A 37 31.64 -0.97 0.94
N ALA A 38 30.47 -1.02 1.58
CA ALA A 38 29.51 0.09 1.50
C ALA A 38 30.15 1.46 1.85
N MET A 39 31.06 1.49 2.83
CA MET A 39 31.83 2.68 3.19
C MET A 39 32.80 3.15 2.09
N ASP A 40 33.38 2.24 1.31
CA ASP A 40 34.27 2.59 0.20
C ASP A 40 33.46 3.21 -0.96
N ILE A 41 32.25 2.71 -1.22
CA ILE A 41 31.36 3.24 -2.24
C ILE A 41 30.90 4.67 -1.87
N GLU A 42 30.53 4.90 -0.61
CA GLU A 42 30.16 6.24 -0.14
C GLU A 42 31.30 7.24 -0.31
N ALA A 43 32.53 6.87 0.09
CA ALA A 43 33.70 7.73 -0.07
C ALA A 43 34.02 8.04 -1.54
N MET A 44 33.86 7.07 -2.44
CA MET A 44 34.03 7.29 -3.89
C MET A 44 32.99 8.27 -4.44
N VAL A 45 31.73 8.17 -3.99
CA VAL A 45 30.65 9.07 -4.41
C VAL A 45 30.87 10.49 -3.88
N ASP A 46 31.31 10.64 -2.63
CA ASP A 46 31.63 11.95 -2.06
C ASP A 46 32.85 12.58 -2.77
N GLY A 47 33.86 11.78 -3.13
CA GLY A 47 34.99 12.25 -3.93
C GLY A 47 34.58 12.73 -5.34
N LEU A 48 33.62 12.02 -5.96
CA LEU A 48 33.04 12.46 -7.23
C LEU A 48 32.28 13.79 -7.07
N ALA A 49 31.50 13.94 -6.00
CA ALA A 49 30.78 15.18 -5.71
C ALA A 49 31.74 16.37 -5.57
N ALA A 50 32.80 16.23 -4.77
CA ALA A 50 33.81 17.28 -4.57
C ALA A 50 34.52 17.66 -5.88
N ARG A 51 34.78 16.69 -6.77
CA ARG A 51 35.34 16.97 -8.10
C ARG A 51 34.37 17.77 -8.98
N LEU A 52 33.08 17.42 -8.97
CA LEU A 52 32.07 18.10 -9.79
C LEU A 52 31.77 19.52 -9.31
N GLU A 53 32.02 19.84 -8.04
CA GLU A 53 32.02 21.23 -7.56
C GLU A 53 33.12 22.07 -8.22
N GLN A 54 34.28 21.48 -8.54
CA GLN A 54 35.38 22.16 -9.23
C GLN A 54 35.23 22.15 -10.77
N ALA A 55 34.46 21.20 -11.31
CA ALA A 55 34.18 21.06 -12.73
C ALA A 55 32.66 21.02 -12.96
N PRO A 56 31.94 22.15 -12.78
CA PRO A 56 30.48 22.17 -12.74
C PRO A 56 29.81 21.87 -14.09
N ASP A 57 30.54 21.96 -15.21
CA ASP A 57 29.99 21.78 -16.56
C ASP A 57 29.97 20.31 -17.03
N ASP A 58 30.37 19.36 -16.18
CA ASP A 58 30.37 17.92 -16.50
C ASP A 58 28.98 17.28 -16.32
N ALA A 59 28.14 17.37 -17.35
CA ALA A 59 26.79 16.81 -17.35
C ALA A 59 26.77 15.29 -17.11
N GLU A 60 27.71 14.53 -17.69
CA GLU A 60 27.75 13.08 -17.50
C GLU A 60 28.09 12.72 -16.05
N GLY A 61 29.04 13.46 -15.46
CA GLY A 61 29.38 13.37 -14.05
C GLY A 61 28.21 13.64 -13.13
N TRP A 62 27.44 14.71 -13.36
CA TRP A 62 26.23 15.01 -12.59
C TRP A 62 25.15 13.93 -12.73
N ALA A 63 24.99 13.37 -13.93
CA ALA A 63 24.06 12.26 -14.17
C ALA A 63 24.47 11.00 -13.41
N MET A 64 25.77 10.68 -13.40
CA MET A 64 26.32 9.56 -12.64
C MET A 64 26.15 9.79 -11.14
N LEU A 65 26.49 10.99 -10.64
CA LEU A 65 26.36 11.34 -9.23
C LEU A 65 24.91 11.21 -8.74
N GLY A 66 23.94 11.73 -9.51
CA GLY A 66 22.53 11.60 -9.20
C GLY A 66 22.07 10.14 -9.11
N ARG A 67 22.48 9.28 -10.06
CA ARG A 67 22.18 7.84 -10.01
C ARG A 67 22.82 7.14 -8.81
N SER A 68 24.08 7.46 -8.50
CA SER A 68 24.77 6.91 -7.33
C SER A 68 24.07 7.28 -6.04
N TYR A 69 23.64 8.52 -5.89
CA TYR A 69 22.85 8.95 -4.74
C TYR A 69 21.49 8.25 -4.65
N MET A 70 20.81 7.97 -5.77
CA MET A 70 19.58 7.17 -5.75
C MET A 70 19.82 5.75 -5.21
N VAL A 71 20.89 5.08 -5.66
CA VAL A 71 21.26 3.73 -5.19
C VAL A 71 21.59 3.73 -3.69
N LEU A 72 22.32 4.75 -3.24
CA LEU A 72 22.64 4.95 -1.81
C LEU A 72 21.46 5.49 -0.99
N LYS A 73 20.30 5.70 -1.61
CA LYS A 73 19.08 6.27 -0.98
C LYS A 73 19.27 7.67 -0.40
N ARG A 74 20.26 8.40 -0.89
CA ARG A 74 20.55 9.82 -0.61
C ARG A 74 19.74 10.72 -1.54
N TYR A 75 18.42 10.61 -1.44
CA TYR A 75 17.47 11.22 -2.38
C TYR A 75 17.57 12.76 -2.47
N PRO A 76 17.77 13.52 -1.37
CA PRO A 76 17.93 14.97 -1.46
C PRO A 76 19.16 15.39 -2.29
N GLU A 77 20.27 14.68 -2.12
CA GLU A 77 21.50 14.92 -2.89
C GLU A 77 21.33 14.48 -4.34
N ALA A 78 20.62 13.37 -4.60
CA ALA A 78 20.25 12.97 -5.96
C ALA A 78 19.43 14.05 -6.66
N ALA A 79 18.43 14.63 -5.99
CA ALA A 79 17.61 15.70 -6.54
C ALA A 79 18.45 16.95 -6.84
N SER A 80 19.42 17.28 -5.99
CA SER A 80 20.36 18.39 -6.24
C SER A 80 21.24 18.13 -7.46
N ALA A 81 21.81 16.92 -7.58
CA ALA A 81 22.65 16.54 -8.72
C ALA A 81 21.86 16.52 -10.05
N PHE A 82 20.64 15.96 -10.07
CA PHE A 82 19.77 16.03 -11.25
C PHE A 82 19.28 17.45 -11.54
N GLY A 83 19.16 18.29 -10.52
CA GLY A 83 18.89 19.72 -10.67
C GLY A 83 20.01 20.43 -11.43
N ARG A 84 21.27 20.19 -11.04
CA ARG A 84 22.46 20.69 -11.76
C ARG A 84 22.53 20.15 -13.18
N LEU A 85 22.30 18.86 -13.36
CA LEU A 85 22.24 18.27 -14.70
C LEU A 85 21.22 18.99 -15.59
N ARG A 86 20.01 19.25 -15.08
CA ARG A 86 18.97 19.97 -15.82
C ARG A 86 19.39 21.41 -16.17
N GLU A 87 20.16 22.09 -15.32
CA GLU A 87 20.71 23.42 -15.66
C GLU A 87 21.65 23.37 -16.87
N LEU A 88 22.42 22.29 -17.03
CA LEU A 88 23.37 22.12 -18.13
C LEU A 88 22.72 21.67 -19.44
N VAL A 89 21.78 20.71 -19.36
CA VAL A 89 21.20 20.06 -20.54
C VAL A 89 19.79 20.54 -20.89
N GLY A 90 19.21 21.41 -20.05
CA GLY A 90 17.85 21.88 -20.18
C GLY A 90 16.80 20.84 -19.77
N ASP A 91 15.57 21.06 -20.23
CA ASP A 91 14.40 20.25 -19.88
C ASP A 91 14.32 18.94 -20.70
N ASP A 92 15.40 18.16 -20.74
CA ASP A 92 15.41 16.81 -21.32
C ASP A 92 14.44 15.90 -20.54
N PRO A 93 13.52 15.17 -21.21
CA PRO A 93 12.49 14.37 -20.55
C PRO A 93 13.07 13.31 -19.61
N ARG A 94 14.23 12.70 -19.93
CA ARG A 94 14.87 11.69 -19.09
C ARG A 94 15.39 12.30 -17.79
N VAL A 95 15.94 13.52 -17.87
CA VAL A 95 16.42 14.24 -16.69
C VAL A 95 15.25 14.71 -15.82
N LEU A 96 14.17 15.18 -16.45
CA LEU A 96 12.95 15.56 -15.73
C LEU A 96 12.33 14.40 -14.95
N VAL A 97 12.30 13.19 -15.54
CA VAL A 97 11.82 11.98 -14.85
C VAL A 97 12.72 11.62 -13.67
N ARG A 98 14.05 11.60 -13.86
CA ARG A 98 15.00 11.29 -12.76
C ARG A 98 14.94 12.31 -11.62
N LEU A 99 14.83 13.60 -11.93
CA LEU A 99 14.66 14.64 -10.93
C LEU A 99 13.32 14.50 -10.20
N ALA A 100 12.25 14.17 -10.91
CA ALA A 100 10.95 13.94 -10.30
C ALA A 100 10.98 12.74 -9.34
N ASP A 101 11.61 11.63 -9.74
CA ASP A 101 11.77 10.43 -8.90
C ASP A 101 12.56 10.74 -7.62
N ALA A 102 13.72 11.39 -7.74
CA ALA A 102 14.51 11.79 -6.59
C ALA A 102 13.75 12.71 -5.60
N LEU A 103 12.98 13.68 -6.13
CA LEU A 103 12.14 14.55 -5.31
C LEU A 103 10.97 13.77 -4.67
N ALA A 104 10.37 12.82 -5.39
CA ALA A 104 9.29 12.00 -4.88
C ALA A 104 9.75 11.12 -3.73
N MET A 105 10.93 10.51 -3.84
CA MET A 105 11.55 9.71 -2.77
C MET A 105 11.95 10.57 -1.57
N THR A 106 12.46 11.78 -1.81
CA THR A 106 12.81 12.75 -0.74
C THR A 106 11.60 13.13 0.10
N HIS A 107 10.45 13.38 -0.54
CA HIS A 107 9.24 13.85 0.14
C HIS A 107 8.22 12.74 0.42
N GLN A 108 8.53 11.49 0.03
CA GLN A 108 7.62 10.33 0.07
C GLN A 108 6.25 10.63 -0.54
N ARG A 109 6.27 11.36 -1.66
CA ARG A 109 5.07 11.89 -2.32
C ARG A 109 5.37 12.24 -3.77
N VAL A 110 4.54 11.77 -4.70
CA VAL A 110 4.69 12.10 -6.12
C VAL A 110 3.92 13.37 -6.51
N SER A 111 2.86 13.69 -5.78
CA SER A 111 2.11 14.93 -6.00
C SER A 111 2.94 16.21 -5.73
N GLY A 112 2.54 17.33 -6.33
CA GLY A 112 3.25 18.60 -6.20
C GLY A 112 4.28 18.84 -7.31
N GLN A 113 5.53 19.13 -6.93
CA GLN A 113 6.61 19.41 -7.88
C GLN A 113 7.00 18.22 -8.76
N PRO A 114 7.16 16.97 -8.25
CA PRO A 114 7.47 15.82 -9.10
C PRO A 114 6.45 15.65 -10.22
N ALA A 115 5.15 15.64 -9.90
CA ALA A 115 4.08 15.57 -10.90
C ALA A 115 4.04 16.74 -11.90
N ARG A 116 4.66 17.90 -11.63
CA ARG A 116 4.81 18.97 -12.64
C ARG A 116 5.93 18.63 -13.62
N LEU A 117 7.07 18.15 -13.12
CA LEU A 117 8.21 17.72 -13.96
C LEU A 117 7.82 16.54 -14.86
N LEU A 118 7.13 15.54 -14.31
CA LEU A 118 6.66 14.38 -15.07
C LEU A 118 5.71 14.79 -16.20
N ARG A 119 4.78 15.72 -15.94
CA ARG A 119 3.88 16.24 -16.99
C ARG A 119 4.64 17.03 -18.05
N GLN A 120 5.75 17.67 -17.70
CA GLN A 120 6.60 18.35 -18.66
C GLN A 120 7.38 17.35 -19.51
N ALA A 121 7.89 16.26 -18.90
CA ALA A 121 8.53 15.16 -19.61
C ALA A 121 7.57 14.52 -20.63
N LEU A 122 6.34 14.21 -20.21
CA LEU A 122 5.32 13.61 -21.08
C LEU A 122 4.87 14.49 -22.27
N LYS A 123 5.14 15.80 -22.26
CA LYS A 123 4.91 16.64 -23.44
C LYS A 123 5.89 16.34 -24.56
N GLN A 124 7.09 15.87 -24.23
CA GLN A 124 8.15 15.56 -25.18
C GLN A 124 8.24 14.06 -25.46
N ASP A 125 8.01 13.24 -24.44
CA ASP A 125 8.01 11.78 -24.50
C ASP A 125 6.68 11.22 -23.94
N PRO A 126 5.60 11.18 -24.75
CA PRO A 126 4.26 10.79 -24.29
C PRO A 126 4.13 9.32 -23.87
N GLU A 127 5.09 8.48 -24.26
CA GLU A 127 5.09 7.03 -24.04
C GLU A 127 6.05 6.62 -22.90
N ASN A 128 6.57 7.59 -22.15
CA ASN A 128 7.41 7.30 -21.00
C ASN A 128 6.63 6.56 -19.91
N VAL A 129 6.83 5.23 -19.82
CA VAL A 129 6.09 4.35 -18.92
C VAL A 129 6.28 4.74 -17.45
N GLU A 130 7.50 5.09 -17.05
CA GLU A 130 7.83 5.52 -15.68
C GLU A 130 7.05 6.80 -15.31
N ALA A 131 7.03 7.79 -16.20
CA ALA A 131 6.30 9.03 -15.97
C ALA A 131 4.78 8.84 -15.93
N LEU A 132 4.23 8.00 -16.82
CA LEU A 132 2.81 7.63 -16.81
C LEU A 132 2.45 6.93 -15.49
N TRP A 133 3.27 5.96 -15.07
CA TRP A 133 3.07 5.24 -13.81
C TRP A 133 3.03 6.19 -12.61
N MET A 134 4.07 7.02 -12.47
CA MET A 134 4.23 7.96 -11.36
C MET A 134 3.12 9.01 -11.34
N LEU A 135 2.67 9.51 -12.50
CA LEU A 135 1.54 10.45 -12.55
C LEU A 135 0.22 9.79 -12.16
N GLY A 136 0.01 8.52 -12.50
CA GLY A 136 -1.12 7.77 -11.98
C GLY A 136 -1.09 7.68 -10.45
N MET A 137 0.09 7.41 -9.86
CA MET A 137 0.27 7.43 -8.40
C MET A 137 -0.03 8.82 -7.82
N ALA A 138 0.46 9.90 -8.43
CA ALA A 138 0.23 11.26 -7.99
C ALA A 138 -1.25 11.69 -8.02
N GLU A 139 -2.04 11.18 -8.96
CA GLU A 139 -3.48 11.41 -8.98
C GLU A 139 -4.22 10.51 -7.97
N ALA A 140 -3.79 9.26 -7.79
CA ALA A 140 -4.34 8.36 -6.79
C ALA A 140 -4.13 8.90 -5.35
N GLU A 141 -2.95 9.46 -5.04
CA GLU A 141 -2.66 10.17 -3.78
C GLU A 141 -3.67 11.29 -3.47
N LYS A 142 -4.20 11.94 -4.52
CA LYS A 142 -5.20 13.02 -4.41
C LYS A 142 -6.64 12.50 -4.40
N GLY A 143 -6.85 11.18 -4.39
CA GLY A 143 -8.17 10.54 -4.53
C GLY A 143 -8.77 10.64 -5.94
N ARG A 144 -7.99 11.06 -6.94
CA ARG A 144 -8.42 11.26 -8.33
C ARG A 144 -8.24 9.98 -9.14
N TYR A 145 -8.94 8.93 -8.70
CA TYR A 145 -8.76 7.58 -9.24
C TYR A 145 -9.11 7.44 -10.72
N ARG A 146 -10.04 8.26 -11.24
CA ARG A 146 -10.36 8.26 -12.68
C ARG A 146 -9.16 8.71 -13.52
N GLN A 147 -8.51 9.82 -13.13
CA GLN A 147 -7.31 10.32 -13.80
C GLN A 147 -6.13 9.36 -13.61
N ALA A 148 -6.02 8.71 -12.45
CA ALA A 148 -4.99 7.70 -12.22
C ALA A 148 -5.11 6.52 -13.21
N LEU A 149 -6.35 6.04 -13.42
CA LEU A 149 -6.63 4.97 -14.38
C LEU A 149 -6.27 5.35 -15.82
N ASP A 150 -6.50 6.59 -16.23
CA ASP A 150 -6.16 7.06 -17.58
C ASP A 150 -4.64 6.97 -17.84
N TYR A 151 -3.81 7.29 -16.85
CA TYR A 151 -2.35 7.16 -16.97
C TYR A 151 -1.88 5.70 -16.93
N TRP A 152 -2.39 4.92 -15.99
CA TRP A 152 -1.98 3.52 -15.83
C TRP A 152 -2.41 2.62 -16.99
N GLN A 153 -3.58 2.86 -17.59
CA GLN A 153 -4.00 2.09 -18.77
C GLN A 153 -3.11 2.39 -19.99
N LYS A 154 -2.63 3.63 -20.13
CA LYS A 154 -1.64 3.96 -21.17
C LYS A 154 -0.32 3.25 -20.92
N ALA A 155 0.18 3.30 -19.69
CA ALA A 155 1.41 2.59 -19.31
C ALA A 155 1.28 1.07 -19.52
N GLU A 156 0.12 0.47 -19.19
CA GLU A 156 -0.14 -0.96 -19.38
C GLU A 156 -0.04 -1.37 -20.85
N GLY A 157 -0.59 -0.55 -21.75
CA GLY A 157 -0.54 -0.79 -23.20
C GLY A 157 0.87 -0.74 -23.80
N LEU A 158 1.84 -0.15 -23.10
CA LEU A 158 3.23 -0.03 -23.55
C LEU A 158 4.14 -1.14 -23.00
N LEU A 159 3.67 -1.94 -22.04
CA LEU A 159 4.42 -3.02 -21.38
C LEU A 159 4.21 -4.38 -22.05
N GLU A 160 4.33 -4.43 -23.39
CA GLU A 160 4.03 -5.63 -24.18
C GLU A 160 4.88 -6.85 -23.80
N GLU A 161 6.17 -6.65 -23.55
CA GLU A 161 7.15 -7.71 -23.29
C GLU A 161 7.56 -7.84 -21.81
N GLU A 162 6.89 -7.09 -20.92
CA GLU A 162 7.24 -6.98 -19.50
C GLU A 162 6.09 -7.48 -18.59
N PRO A 163 5.86 -8.80 -18.50
CA PRO A 163 4.69 -9.37 -17.83
C PRO A 163 4.65 -9.08 -16.32
N GLN A 164 5.82 -8.93 -15.68
CA GLN A 164 5.92 -8.60 -14.25
C GLN A 164 5.47 -7.16 -13.97
N ALA A 165 6.04 -6.19 -14.69
CA ALA A 165 5.65 -4.78 -14.57
C ALA A 165 4.15 -4.57 -14.91
N ARG A 166 3.65 -5.31 -15.91
CA ARG A 166 2.22 -5.31 -16.25
C ARG A 166 1.36 -5.81 -15.09
N ALA A 167 1.74 -6.92 -14.46
CA ALA A 167 0.98 -7.49 -13.35
C ALA A 167 0.91 -6.55 -12.13
N GLU A 168 2.00 -5.85 -11.83
CA GLU A 168 2.03 -4.82 -10.79
C GLU A 168 1.07 -3.66 -11.11
N LEU A 169 1.10 -3.16 -12.35
CA LEU A 169 0.21 -2.08 -12.80
C LEU A 169 -1.26 -2.51 -12.76
N GLN A 170 -1.56 -3.75 -13.11
CA GLN A 170 -2.90 -4.34 -12.98
C GLN A 170 -3.38 -4.41 -11.54
N GLY A 171 -2.47 -4.59 -10.58
CA GLY A 171 -2.77 -4.42 -9.15
C GLY A 171 -3.28 -3.01 -8.86
N LEU A 172 -2.50 -2.00 -9.23
CA LEU A 172 -2.86 -0.58 -9.03
C LEU A 172 -4.19 -0.21 -9.71
N ILE A 173 -4.40 -0.67 -10.95
CA ILE A 173 -5.63 -0.44 -11.71
C ILE A 173 -6.84 -1.06 -11.01
N ARG A 174 -6.72 -2.30 -10.51
CA ARG A 174 -7.80 -2.95 -9.75
C ARG A 174 -8.15 -2.19 -8.48
N ASP A 175 -7.14 -1.77 -7.72
CA ASP A 175 -7.32 -1.02 -6.48
C ASP A 175 -7.96 0.35 -6.72
N ALA A 176 -7.52 1.08 -7.76
CA ALA A 176 -8.15 2.36 -8.12
C ALA A 176 -9.58 2.19 -8.63
N ARG A 177 -9.89 1.14 -9.41
CA ARG A 177 -11.27 0.86 -9.82
C ARG A 177 -12.17 0.57 -8.62
N ALA A 178 -11.68 -0.20 -7.65
CA ALA A 178 -12.43 -0.47 -6.41
C ALA A 178 -12.71 0.83 -5.65
N ARG A 179 -11.69 1.67 -5.45
CA ARG A 179 -11.82 2.97 -4.76
C ARG A 179 -12.69 3.97 -5.52
N LEU A 180 -12.62 3.99 -6.85
CA LEU A 180 -13.49 4.80 -7.69
C LEU A 180 -14.95 4.34 -7.58
N GLY A 181 -15.20 3.03 -7.56
CA GLY A 181 -16.53 2.46 -7.34
C GLY A 181 -17.11 2.83 -5.98
N MET A 182 -16.29 2.80 -4.93
CA MET A 182 -16.66 3.29 -3.59
C MET A 182 -16.99 4.80 -3.62
N ALA A 183 -16.11 5.63 -4.18
CA ALA A 183 -16.31 7.08 -4.27
C ALA A 183 -17.52 7.49 -5.12
N GLN A 184 -17.85 6.74 -6.18
CA GLN A 184 -19.05 6.96 -6.99
C GLN A 184 -20.34 6.48 -6.31
N ALA A 185 -20.25 5.47 -5.44
CA ALA A 185 -21.36 5.09 -4.57
C ALA A 185 -21.65 6.18 -3.54
N ASP A 186 -20.61 6.84 -3.01
CA ASP A 186 -20.72 7.95 -2.07
C ASP A 186 -21.17 9.28 -2.71
N GLN A 187 -20.96 9.47 -4.03
CA GLN A 187 -21.23 10.72 -4.76
C GLN A 187 -22.52 10.74 -5.58
N LYS A 188 -23.33 9.67 -5.59
CA LYS A 188 -24.66 9.74 -6.21
C LYS A 188 -25.51 10.78 -5.47
N PRO A 189 -26.03 11.82 -6.15
CA PRO A 189 -26.85 12.84 -5.49
C PRO A 189 -28.08 12.22 -4.86
N GLN A 190 -28.22 12.47 -3.56
CA GLN A 190 -29.49 12.43 -2.84
C GLN A 190 -30.34 13.59 -3.38
N GLN A 191 -30.98 13.39 -4.54
CA GLN A 191 -31.94 14.33 -5.12
C GLN A 191 -33.28 13.63 -5.34
N ASP A 192 -34.28 14.29 -4.79
CA ASP A 192 -35.71 14.04 -4.74
C ASP A 192 -36.17 12.83 -3.90
N THR A 193 -36.55 13.16 -2.67
CA THR A 193 -37.78 12.63 -2.08
C THR A 193 -38.91 12.82 -3.09
N PRO A 194 -39.60 11.74 -3.49
CA PRO A 194 -41.05 11.77 -3.32
C PRO A 194 -41.47 10.79 -2.25
N GLU A 195 -42.49 11.23 -1.52
CA GLU A 195 -43.35 10.47 -0.63
C GLU A 195 -43.78 9.08 -1.14
N PRO A 196 -44.24 8.21 -0.23
CA PRO A 196 -44.14 6.77 -0.33
C PRO A 196 -45.14 6.21 -1.34
N GLY A 197 -44.61 5.59 -2.39
CA GLY A 197 -45.43 4.95 -3.41
C GLY A 197 -44.64 3.93 -4.21
N ALA A 198 -44.61 2.71 -3.71
CA ALA A 198 -44.37 1.47 -4.45
C ALA A 198 -43.14 1.45 -5.38
N ARG A 199 -41.98 1.11 -4.82
CA ARG A 199 -40.97 0.34 -5.57
C ARG A 199 -40.79 -1.01 -4.91
N LYS A 200 -41.20 -2.03 -5.67
CA LYS A 200 -41.17 -3.46 -5.37
C LYS A 200 -39.91 -3.84 -4.61
N GLU A 201 -40.15 -4.34 -3.41
CA GLU A 201 -39.24 -5.10 -2.58
C GLU A 201 -38.71 -6.29 -3.38
N THR A 202 -37.42 -6.28 -3.65
CA THR A 202 -36.65 -7.50 -3.82
C THR A 202 -35.76 -7.66 -2.61
N GLY A 203 -36.29 -8.33 -1.59
CA GLY A 203 -35.56 -9.08 -0.56
C GLY A 203 -34.57 -8.32 0.32
N THR A 204 -35.04 -7.40 1.17
CA THR A 204 -34.22 -6.82 2.25
C THR A 204 -34.24 -7.70 3.49
N ALA A 205 -33.25 -8.58 3.62
CA ALA A 205 -32.96 -9.20 4.90
C ALA A 205 -32.38 -8.11 5.84
N ALA A 206 -33.14 -7.75 6.88
CA ALA A 206 -32.82 -6.68 7.81
C ALA A 206 -33.07 -7.15 9.23
N ILE A 207 -32.11 -6.92 10.12
CA ILE A 207 -32.11 -7.41 11.49
C ILE A 207 -32.26 -6.19 12.41
N PRO A 208 -33.44 -5.96 13.01
CA PRO A 208 -33.57 -4.94 14.04
C PRO A 208 -32.81 -5.38 15.30
N VAL A 209 -31.99 -4.50 15.86
CA VAL A 209 -31.16 -4.76 17.04
C VAL A 209 -31.44 -3.68 18.08
N GLU A 210 -31.92 -4.09 19.25
CA GLU A 210 -32.11 -3.25 20.43
C GLU A 210 -30.89 -3.41 21.34
N VAL A 211 -30.21 -2.31 21.64
CA VAL A 211 -29.03 -2.31 22.50
C VAL A 211 -29.29 -1.49 23.75
N SER A 212 -28.98 -2.08 24.90
CA SER A 212 -29.08 -1.46 26.22
C SER A 212 -27.83 -1.73 27.06
N LEU A 213 -27.60 -0.88 28.06
CA LEU A 213 -26.52 -1.01 29.03
C LEU A 213 -27.08 -1.54 30.35
N ASP A 214 -26.41 -2.52 30.96
CA ASP A 214 -26.76 -2.99 32.29
C ASP A 214 -26.64 -1.84 33.32
N PRO A 215 -27.65 -1.60 34.16
CA PRO A 215 -27.60 -0.58 35.22
C PRO A 215 -26.37 -0.69 36.13
N ALA A 216 -25.82 -1.89 36.35
CA ALA A 216 -24.62 -2.12 37.14
C ALA A 216 -23.34 -1.53 36.51
N LEU A 217 -23.36 -1.30 35.19
CA LEU A 217 -22.24 -0.72 34.43
C LEU A 217 -22.46 0.77 34.13
N LYS A 218 -23.46 1.41 34.74
CA LYS A 218 -23.71 2.84 34.57
C LYS A 218 -22.53 3.66 35.09
N GLY A 219 -21.89 4.42 34.21
CA GLY A 219 -20.68 5.20 34.51
C GLY A 219 -19.36 4.45 34.29
N ALA A 220 -19.39 3.18 33.87
CA ALA A 220 -18.19 2.40 33.54
C ALA A 220 -17.53 2.82 32.21
N ALA A 221 -18.21 3.63 31.39
CA ALA A 221 -17.69 4.20 30.16
C ALA A 221 -18.12 5.68 30.00
N PRO A 222 -17.28 6.53 29.36
CA PRO A 222 -17.66 7.89 29.00
C PRO A 222 -18.90 7.95 28.11
N ALA A 223 -19.71 9.00 28.25
CA ALA A 223 -20.95 9.16 27.46
C ALA A 223 -20.68 9.31 25.95
N ASP A 224 -19.51 9.86 25.57
CA ASP A 224 -19.07 10.04 24.19
C ASP A 224 -18.27 8.84 23.65
N ALA A 225 -18.05 7.80 24.46
CA ALA A 225 -17.33 6.61 24.03
C ALA A 225 -18.04 5.91 22.86
N ALA A 226 -17.24 5.28 22.00
CA ALA A 226 -17.74 4.65 20.79
C ALA A 226 -18.43 3.31 21.10
N LEU A 227 -19.70 3.21 20.75
CA LEU A 227 -20.46 1.97 20.72
C LEU A 227 -20.44 1.41 19.29
N PHE A 228 -19.89 0.21 19.12
CA PHE A 228 -19.87 -0.54 17.88
C PHE A 228 -20.91 -1.64 17.93
N ILE A 229 -21.78 -1.71 16.92
CA ILE A 229 -22.79 -2.75 16.75
C ILE A 229 -22.49 -3.43 15.41
N LEU A 230 -22.19 -4.73 15.45
CA LEU A 230 -21.62 -5.45 14.31
C LEU A 230 -22.44 -6.71 14.02
N ALA A 231 -22.53 -7.08 12.75
CA ALA A 231 -22.97 -8.40 12.33
C ALA A 231 -21.81 -9.13 11.63
N ARG A 232 -21.58 -10.41 11.97
CA ARG A 232 -20.61 -11.29 11.32
C ARG A 232 -21.31 -12.53 10.79
N ALA A 233 -20.79 -13.14 9.72
CA ALA A 233 -21.25 -14.47 9.32
C ALA A 233 -20.91 -15.50 10.41
N VAL A 234 -21.85 -16.40 10.74
CA VAL A 234 -21.53 -17.56 11.62
C VAL A 234 -20.56 -18.51 10.90
N ASP A 235 -20.86 -18.77 9.63
CA ASP A 235 -20.08 -19.61 8.72
C ASP A 235 -19.53 -18.73 7.58
N GLY A 236 -18.39 -18.08 7.81
CA GLY A 236 -17.80 -17.14 6.85
C GLY A 236 -16.48 -16.51 7.30
N PRO A 237 -15.91 -15.59 6.52
CA PRO A 237 -14.65 -14.93 6.87
C PRO A 237 -14.79 -14.10 8.15
N PRO A 238 -13.70 -13.86 8.89
CA PRO A 238 -13.75 -13.23 10.23
C PRO A 238 -14.18 -11.75 10.23
N MET A 239 -14.38 -11.17 9.05
CA MET A 239 -14.71 -9.76 8.85
C MET A 239 -16.22 -9.51 9.08
N PRO A 240 -16.60 -8.35 9.66
CA PRO A 240 -18.00 -8.01 9.84
C PRO A 240 -18.69 -7.70 8.51
N LEU A 241 -19.93 -8.16 8.38
CA LEU A 241 -20.84 -7.92 7.25
C LEU A 241 -21.49 -6.54 7.33
N ALA A 242 -21.70 -6.02 8.54
CA ALA A 242 -22.21 -4.68 8.78
C ALA A 242 -21.63 -4.13 10.08
N VAL A 243 -21.36 -2.82 10.11
CA VAL A 243 -20.85 -2.12 11.28
C VAL A 243 -21.60 -0.80 11.45
N VAL A 244 -22.17 -0.58 12.63
CA VAL A 244 -22.77 0.68 13.03
C VAL A 244 -21.97 1.25 14.19
N ARG A 245 -21.61 2.52 14.11
CA ARG A 245 -21.00 3.27 15.20
C ARG A 245 -22.01 4.26 15.79
N ARG A 246 -22.18 4.21 17.11
CA ARG A 246 -23.00 5.11 17.93
C ARG A 246 -22.20 5.57 19.14
N LYS A 247 -22.80 6.42 19.98
CA LYS A 247 -22.23 6.84 21.26
C LYS A 247 -22.94 6.14 22.40
N VAL A 248 -22.25 5.99 23.54
CA VAL A 248 -22.86 5.46 24.77
C VAL A 248 -24.06 6.32 25.21
N SER A 249 -24.01 7.63 24.99
CA SER A 249 -25.10 8.58 25.25
C SER A 249 -26.39 8.28 24.48
N ASP A 250 -26.31 7.51 23.40
CA ASP A 250 -27.47 7.16 22.58
C ASP A 250 -28.26 5.99 23.18
N LEU A 251 -27.72 5.28 24.18
CA LEU A 251 -28.37 4.12 24.80
C LEU A 251 -29.52 4.51 25.74
N PRO A 252 -30.63 3.75 25.75
CA PRO A 252 -30.91 2.59 24.88
C PRO A 252 -31.32 3.03 23.46
N LEU A 253 -30.91 2.25 22.45
CA LEU A 253 -31.20 2.54 21.05
C LEU A 253 -31.57 1.31 20.27
N THR A 254 -32.27 1.53 19.16
CA THR A 254 -32.58 0.51 18.16
C THR A 254 -31.87 0.85 16.85
N VAL A 255 -31.14 -0.10 16.29
CA VAL A 255 -30.50 0.01 14.96
C VAL A 255 -30.97 -1.11 14.07
N ARG A 256 -31.09 -0.82 12.78
CA ARG A 256 -31.39 -1.84 11.78
C ARG A 256 -30.10 -2.24 11.08
N LEU A 257 -29.72 -3.50 11.19
CA LEU A 257 -28.60 -4.07 10.44
C LEU A 257 -29.11 -4.68 9.15
N ASP A 258 -28.80 -4.06 8.02
CA ASP A 258 -29.23 -4.54 6.70
C ASP A 258 -28.08 -4.45 5.68
N ASP A 259 -28.34 -4.90 4.45
CA ASP A 259 -27.37 -4.90 3.35
C ASP A 259 -26.80 -3.53 2.98
N SER A 260 -27.49 -2.43 3.32
CA SER A 260 -27.00 -1.08 3.03
C SER A 260 -25.77 -0.72 3.86
N LEU A 261 -25.55 -1.44 4.97
CA LEU A 261 -24.40 -1.27 5.86
C LEU A 261 -23.21 -2.15 5.47
N ALA A 262 -23.35 -2.93 4.39
CA ALA A 262 -22.28 -3.78 3.90
C ALA A 262 -21.17 -2.95 3.25
N MET A 263 -19.94 -3.11 3.74
CA MET A 263 -18.77 -2.42 3.18
C MET A 263 -18.40 -2.92 1.78
N MET A 264 -18.84 -4.13 1.40
CA MET A 264 -18.62 -4.73 0.09
C MET A 264 -19.92 -5.39 -0.41
N PRO A 265 -20.32 -5.21 -1.69
CA PRO A 265 -21.58 -5.75 -2.22
C PRO A 265 -21.75 -7.27 -2.08
N GLN A 266 -20.65 -8.02 -2.12
CA GLN A 266 -20.63 -9.48 -1.95
C GLN A 266 -20.60 -9.94 -0.48
N MET A 267 -20.32 -9.04 0.47
CA MET A 267 -20.22 -9.30 1.91
C MET A 267 -21.40 -8.66 2.67
N ARG A 268 -22.61 -8.89 2.17
CA ARG A 268 -23.85 -8.34 2.70
C ARG A 268 -24.58 -9.33 3.61
N ILE A 269 -25.41 -8.82 4.50
CA ILE A 269 -26.16 -9.62 5.48
C ILE A 269 -27.01 -10.69 4.78
N SER A 270 -27.73 -10.33 3.72
CA SER A 270 -28.57 -11.24 2.91
C SER A 270 -27.81 -12.36 2.20
N ALA A 271 -26.49 -12.28 2.08
CA ALA A 271 -25.69 -13.34 1.47
C ALA A 271 -25.44 -14.52 2.41
N PHE A 272 -25.75 -14.39 3.71
CA PHE A 272 -25.51 -15.41 4.71
C PHE A 272 -26.84 -15.80 5.39
N PRO A 273 -27.11 -17.09 5.62
CA PRO A 273 -28.37 -17.54 6.24
C PRO A 273 -28.43 -17.22 7.74
N ARG A 274 -27.27 -17.22 8.41
CA ARG A 274 -27.12 -16.94 9.83
C ARG A 274 -26.02 -15.92 10.06
N VAL A 275 -26.27 -15.01 11.00
CA VAL A 275 -25.29 -14.02 11.43
C VAL A 275 -25.20 -13.96 12.95
N ARG A 276 -24.02 -13.62 13.44
CA ARG A 276 -23.75 -13.31 14.83
C ARG A 276 -23.74 -11.80 15.02
N VAL A 277 -24.61 -11.29 15.89
CA VAL A 277 -24.72 -9.87 16.22
C VAL A 277 -23.99 -9.60 17.53
N GLU A 278 -23.16 -8.56 17.53
CA GLU A 278 -22.29 -8.18 18.63
C GLU A 278 -22.46 -6.67 18.92
N ALA A 279 -22.42 -6.28 20.19
CA ALA A 279 -22.36 -4.88 20.61
C ALA A 279 -21.20 -4.68 21.59
N ARG A 280 -20.37 -3.66 21.35
CA ARG A 280 -19.21 -3.35 22.20
C ARG A 280 -19.00 -1.84 22.35
N ILE A 281 -18.80 -1.40 23.58
CA ILE A 281 -18.31 -0.06 23.91
C ILE A 281 -16.78 -0.11 23.96
N SER A 282 -16.14 0.66 23.10
CA SER A 282 -14.69 0.80 23.07
C SER A 282 -14.24 2.00 23.89
N LEU A 283 -13.36 1.75 24.87
CA LEU A 283 -12.73 2.82 25.66
C LEU A 283 -11.59 3.50 24.91
N SER A 284 -10.94 2.79 23.98
CA SER A 284 -9.87 3.33 23.12
C SER A 284 -10.38 4.05 21.87
N GLY A 285 -11.67 3.94 21.57
CA GLY A 285 -12.29 4.47 20.36
C GLY A 285 -12.00 3.66 19.09
N GLN A 286 -11.25 2.56 19.19
CA GLN A 286 -10.90 1.69 18.05
C GLN A 286 -11.93 0.58 17.85
N ALA A 287 -12.12 0.17 16.59
CA ALA A 287 -13.02 -0.94 16.25
C ALA A 287 -12.46 -2.32 16.65
N LYS A 288 -11.17 -2.43 16.99
CA LYS A 288 -10.54 -3.66 17.50
C LYS A 288 -10.84 -3.83 19.00
N PRO A 289 -11.19 -5.04 19.49
CA PRO A 289 -11.41 -5.26 20.91
C PRO A 289 -10.13 -4.98 21.72
N GLY A 290 -10.30 -4.31 22.86
CA GLY A 290 -9.23 -4.04 23.81
C GLY A 290 -9.61 -4.35 25.25
N PRO A 291 -8.62 -4.46 26.15
CA PRO A 291 -8.86 -4.74 27.57
C PRO A 291 -9.68 -3.62 28.21
N GLY A 292 -10.66 -4.01 29.02
CA GLY A 292 -11.55 -3.09 29.72
C GLY A 292 -12.75 -2.57 28.91
N ASP A 293 -12.84 -2.86 27.62
CA ASP A 293 -14.03 -2.60 26.79
C ASP A 293 -15.26 -3.32 27.39
N LEU A 294 -16.44 -2.75 27.21
CA LEU A 294 -17.69 -3.37 27.66
C LEU A 294 -18.38 -4.03 26.46
N GLN A 295 -18.88 -5.25 26.62
CA GLN A 295 -19.53 -5.98 25.54
C GLN A 295 -20.84 -6.64 25.99
N ALA A 296 -21.75 -6.81 25.04
CA ALA A 296 -22.87 -7.72 25.16
C ALA A 296 -22.44 -9.14 24.77
N ARG A 297 -23.13 -10.15 25.30
CA ARG A 297 -23.01 -11.52 24.80
C ARG A 297 -23.46 -11.56 23.32
N PRO A 298 -22.65 -12.15 22.41
CA PRO A 298 -23.05 -12.28 21.02
C PRO A 298 -24.31 -13.14 20.88
N VAL A 299 -25.20 -12.77 19.97
CA VAL A 299 -26.43 -13.52 19.67
C VAL A 299 -26.41 -13.94 18.20
N GLU A 300 -26.64 -15.22 17.95
CA GLU A 300 -26.76 -15.77 16.59
C GLU A 300 -28.23 -15.78 16.18
N VAL A 301 -28.51 -15.26 14.98
CA VAL A 301 -29.87 -15.15 14.44
C VAL A 301 -29.91 -15.47 12.96
N ASP A 302 -31.08 -15.91 12.50
CA ASP A 302 -31.37 -16.04 11.08
C ASP A 302 -31.57 -14.64 10.48
N THR A 303 -30.98 -14.41 9.31
CA THR A 303 -30.87 -13.11 8.65
C THR A 303 -32.24 -12.46 8.31
N GLY A 304 -33.31 -13.26 8.25
CA GLY A 304 -34.68 -12.80 8.01
C GLY A 304 -35.60 -12.89 9.22
N ALA A 305 -35.06 -13.04 10.44
CA ALA A 305 -35.88 -13.16 11.64
C ALA A 305 -36.71 -11.88 11.89
N PRO A 306 -38.04 -11.98 12.10
CA PRO A 306 -38.91 -10.81 12.27
C PRO A 306 -38.81 -10.16 13.66
N ALA A 307 -38.21 -10.86 14.63
CA ALA A 307 -38.09 -10.39 16.01
C ALA A 307 -36.80 -9.58 16.21
N PRO A 308 -36.84 -8.47 16.98
CA PRO A 308 -35.65 -7.69 17.29
C PRO A 308 -34.67 -8.45 18.17
N VAL A 309 -33.39 -8.38 17.80
CA VAL A 309 -32.28 -8.95 18.57
C VAL A 309 -31.97 -8.02 19.73
N ARG A 310 -32.08 -8.53 20.95
CA ARG A 310 -31.79 -7.75 22.16
C ARG A 310 -30.38 -8.03 22.64
N LEU A 311 -29.56 -6.98 22.72
CA LEU A 311 -28.20 -7.03 23.24
C LEU A 311 -28.10 -6.18 24.51
N LEU A 312 -27.87 -6.85 25.63
CA LEU A 312 -27.56 -6.21 26.91
C LEU A 312 -26.05 -6.21 27.10
N ILE A 313 -25.45 -5.03 27.22
CA ILE A 313 -24.02 -4.87 27.52
C ILE A 313 -23.85 -5.09 29.03
N ASP A 314 -23.35 -6.26 29.40
CA ASP A 314 -23.24 -6.75 30.79
C ASP A 314 -21.82 -7.25 31.15
N GLN A 315 -20.92 -7.38 30.18
CA GLN A 315 -19.58 -7.92 30.39
C GLN A 315 -18.49 -6.88 30.19
N ARG A 316 -17.42 -7.00 30.98
CA ARG A 316 -16.16 -6.28 30.77
C ARG A 316 -15.12 -7.25 30.23
N LEU A 317 -14.46 -6.87 29.14
CA LEU A 317 -13.37 -7.65 28.57
C LEU A 317 -12.13 -7.59 29.49
N PRO A 318 -11.46 -8.74 29.70
CA PRO A 318 -10.24 -8.82 30.50
C PRO A 318 -9.08 -8.05 29.88
#